data_AF-A0A5E7Y6F3-F1
#
_entry.id   AF-A0A5E7Y6F3-F1
#
_cell.length_a   1.000
_cell.length_b   1.000
_cell.length_c   1.000
_cell.angle_alpha   90.00
_cell.angle_beta   90.00
_cell.angle_gamma   90.00
#
_symmetry.space_group_name_H-M   'P 1'
#
loop_
_entity.id
_entity.type
_entity.pdbx_description
1 polymer ?
#
loop_
_entity_poly.entity_id
_entity_poly.type
_entity_poly.pdbx_seq_one_letter_code
_entity_poly.pdbx_strand_id
1 'polypeptide(L)'
;MLAHAAEPGRQRGSLHAFLIASICTLARPGAVVDINVAPDRKQWWPGAPTIDLNPQGRTQNKKHRALVPVLPTLDRWLRAEYATFMNLEPAARPGRGWLVNYHGRPVQDVDRAWDTMLTTLEMPKGREWRSYLLQHSLATLARNRGATKWDLEGFMGHSDGSQTEVYAIGEFPSIVTALTGILADLEKLAPGAMHRSRTEQENAAAQTGVTKCKLNQ
;
A
#
# COMPACT_ATOMS: atom_id res chain seq x y z
N MET A 1 15.15 -0.17 -3.75
CA MET A 1 14.26 0.29 -2.65
C MET A 1 13.51 -0.88 -2.00
N LEU A 2 12.58 -1.56 -2.69
CA LEU A 2 11.80 -2.66 -2.09
C LEU A 2 12.66 -3.79 -1.50
N ALA A 3 13.63 -4.32 -2.25
CA ALA A 3 14.53 -5.36 -1.76
C ALA A 3 15.31 -4.95 -0.50
N HIS A 4 15.71 -3.67 -0.40
CA HIS A 4 16.37 -3.12 0.79
C HIS A 4 15.42 -3.08 2.00
N ALA A 5 14.17 -2.67 1.79
CA ALA A 5 13.18 -2.61 2.87
C ALA A 5 12.74 -3.99 3.35
N ALA A 6 12.71 -4.98 2.44
CA ALA A 6 12.31 -6.37 2.70
C ALA A 6 13.45 -7.25 3.26
N GLU A 7 14.66 -6.70 3.50
CA GLU A 7 15.82 -7.47 3.97
C GLU A 7 15.50 -8.20 5.30
N PRO A 8 15.55 -9.55 5.34
CA PRO A 8 15.23 -10.31 6.54
C PRO A 8 16.16 -9.99 7.71
N GLY A 9 15.61 -10.04 8.93
CA GLY A 9 16.39 -9.79 10.15
C GLY A 9 16.79 -8.33 10.38
N ARG A 10 16.41 -7.40 9.48
CA ARG A 10 16.58 -5.95 9.68
C ARG A 10 15.29 -5.32 10.20
N GLN A 11 15.43 -4.34 11.10
CA GLN A 11 14.29 -3.57 11.62
C GLN A 11 13.84 -2.49 10.60
N ARG A 12 13.32 -2.91 9.44
CA ARG A 12 12.86 -2.03 8.34
C ARG A 12 11.38 -2.19 7.99
N GLY A 13 10.62 -2.91 8.82
CA GLY A 13 9.22 -3.25 8.56
C GLY A 13 8.31 -2.04 8.29
N SER A 14 8.52 -0.92 8.99
CA SER A 14 7.73 0.30 8.76
C SER A 14 7.98 0.88 7.36
N LEU A 15 9.24 0.95 6.91
CA LEU A 15 9.58 1.40 5.56
C LEU A 15 9.01 0.44 4.51
N HIS A 16 9.05 -0.86 4.78
CA HIS A 16 8.51 -1.87 3.88
C HIS A 16 6.99 -1.73 3.70
N ALA A 17 6.24 -1.68 4.81
CA ALA A 17 4.81 -1.43 4.79
C ALA A 17 4.46 -0.13 4.08
N PHE A 18 5.24 0.93 4.32
CA PHE A 18 5.08 2.23 3.67
C PHE A 18 5.25 2.14 2.16
N LEU A 19 6.31 1.47 1.66
CA LEU A 19 6.52 1.29 0.23
C LEU A 19 5.38 0.50 -0.41
N ILE A 20 4.94 -0.60 0.20
CA ILE A 20 3.85 -1.43 -0.34
C ILE A 20 2.55 -0.63 -0.41
N ALA A 21 2.15 0.00 0.68
CA ALA A 21 0.96 0.82 0.71
C ALA A 21 1.03 2.00 -0.28
N SER A 22 2.18 2.67 -0.40
CA SER A 22 2.37 3.75 -1.37
C SER A 22 2.22 3.26 -2.82
N ILE A 23 2.79 2.11 -3.15
CA ILE A 23 2.70 1.51 -4.50
C ILE A 23 1.26 1.11 -4.81
N CYS A 24 0.56 0.52 -3.85
CA CYS A 24 -0.79 0.03 -4.07
C CYS A 24 -1.87 1.11 -4.08
N THR A 25 -1.62 2.28 -3.46
CA THR A 25 -2.66 3.32 -3.25
C THR A 25 -2.35 4.66 -3.89
N LEU A 26 -1.10 4.91 -4.31
CA LEU A 26 -0.62 6.23 -4.75
C LEU A 26 -0.98 7.34 -3.75
N ALA A 27 -1.21 6.98 -2.48
CA ALA A 27 -1.61 7.93 -1.48
C ALA A 27 -0.42 8.79 -1.06
N ARG A 28 -0.70 10.01 -0.59
CA ARG A 28 0.33 10.89 -0.03
C ARG A 28 0.98 10.21 1.19
N PRO A 29 2.25 10.49 1.52
CA PRO A 29 2.93 9.85 2.65
C PRO A 29 2.15 9.89 3.96
N GLY A 30 1.56 11.05 4.28
CA GLY A 30 0.73 11.20 5.48
C GLY A 30 -0.56 10.38 5.47
N ALA A 31 -1.10 10.01 4.31
CA ALA A 31 -2.25 9.10 4.18
C ALA A 31 -1.82 7.64 4.34
N VAL A 32 -0.66 7.28 3.79
CA VAL A 32 -0.09 5.93 3.92
C VAL A 32 0.19 5.57 5.38
N VAL A 33 0.85 6.46 6.14
CA VAL A 33 1.15 6.20 7.57
C VAL A 33 -0.10 6.19 8.45
N ASP A 34 -1.21 6.72 7.95
CA ASP A 34 -2.49 6.82 8.63
C ASP A 34 -3.45 5.68 8.22
N ILE A 35 -2.98 4.65 7.50
CA ILE A 35 -3.77 3.44 7.23
C ILE A 35 -3.83 2.61 8.51
N ASN A 36 -5.05 2.29 8.95
CA ASN A 36 -5.31 1.51 10.15
C ASN A 36 -6.44 0.49 9.94
N VAL A 37 -6.25 -0.74 10.44
CA VAL A 37 -7.20 -1.87 10.33
C VAL A 37 -8.16 -1.99 11.52
N ALA A 38 -8.01 -1.13 12.53
CA ALA A 38 -8.89 -1.11 13.69
C ALA A 38 -10.32 -0.71 13.27
N PRO A 39 -11.36 -1.46 13.69
CA PRO A 39 -12.73 -1.23 13.22
C PRO A 39 -13.29 0.17 13.50
N ASP A 40 -12.86 0.82 14.58
CA ASP A 40 -13.27 2.17 14.97
C ASP A 40 -12.81 3.25 13.98
N ARG A 41 -11.79 2.96 13.17
CA ARG A 41 -11.28 3.85 12.12
C ARG A 41 -12.11 3.80 10.84
N LYS A 42 -12.87 2.72 10.64
CA LYS A 42 -13.74 2.45 9.46
C LYS A 42 -13.07 2.65 8.09
N GLN A 43 -11.76 2.43 8.00
CA GLN A 43 -11.05 2.55 6.72
C GLN A 43 -11.19 1.30 5.86
N TRP A 44 -11.17 0.12 6.49
CA TRP A 44 -11.21 -1.16 5.81
C TRP A 44 -11.71 -2.25 6.76
N TRP A 45 -12.30 -3.30 6.20
CA TRP A 45 -12.67 -4.54 6.90
C TRP A 45 -12.20 -5.75 6.08
N PRO A 46 -11.93 -6.91 6.72
CA PRO A 46 -11.48 -8.10 6.02
C PRO A 46 -12.35 -8.47 4.80
N GLY A 47 -11.76 -8.46 3.61
CA GLY A 47 -12.44 -8.77 2.35
C GLY A 47 -13.15 -7.61 1.68
N ALA A 48 -13.06 -6.39 2.21
CA ALA A 48 -13.56 -5.20 1.50
C ALA A 48 -12.82 -5.02 0.16
N PRO A 49 -13.54 -4.77 -0.95
CA PRO A 49 -12.91 -4.51 -2.25
C PRO A 49 -12.23 -3.12 -2.30
N THR A 50 -12.55 -2.24 -1.35
CA THR A 50 -12.06 -0.87 -1.27
C THR A 50 -11.57 -0.52 0.15
N ILE A 51 -10.73 0.51 0.23
CA ILE A 51 -10.24 1.11 1.47
C ILE A 51 -10.46 2.63 1.41
N ASP A 52 -11.04 3.18 2.47
CA ASP A 52 -11.16 4.62 2.65
C ASP A 52 -9.89 5.18 3.30
N LEU A 53 -9.13 5.96 2.54
CA LEU A 53 -7.90 6.59 3.03
C LEU A 53 -8.21 7.73 4.01
N ASN A 54 -9.47 8.17 4.11
CA ASN A 54 -9.94 9.13 5.09
C ASN A 54 -10.62 8.44 6.28
N PRO A 55 -9.91 8.24 7.41
CA PRO A 55 -10.50 7.60 8.58
C PRO A 55 -11.72 8.33 9.11
N GLN A 56 -12.62 7.58 9.74
CA GLN A 56 -13.80 8.14 10.41
C GLN A 56 -13.39 9.25 11.39
N GLY A 57 -14.12 10.36 11.37
CA GLY A 57 -13.89 11.50 12.27
C GLY A 57 -12.80 12.46 11.80
N ARG A 58 -12.06 12.15 10.73
CA ARG A 58 -11.16 13.10 10.10
C ARG A 58 -11.91 13.99 9.11
N THR A 59 -11.93 15.28 9.38
CA THR A 59 -12.42 16.29 8.43
C THR A 59 -11.55 16.28 7.17
N GLN A 60 -12.18 16.07 6.01
CA GLN A 60 -11.52 16.24 4.71
C GLN A 60 -11.09 17.69 4.56
N ASN A 61 -9.87 17.89 4.09
CA ASN A 61 -9.36 19.21 3.73
C ASN A 61 -9.08 19.24 2.23
N LYS A 62 -8.50 20.34 1.72
CA LYS A 62 -8.10 20.48 0.31
C LYS A 62 -7.14 19.38 -0.18
N LYS A 63 -6.51 18.63 0.74
CA LYS A 63 -5.70 17.44 0.46
C LYS A 63 -6.58 16.20 0.60
N HIS A 64 -7.59 16.11 -0.27
CA HIS A 64 -8.59 15.06 -0.21
C HIS A 64 -7.96 13.66 -0.23
N ARG A 65 -8.55 12.74 0.53
CA ARG A 65 -8.16 11.33 0.56
C ARG A 65 -9.29 10.48 0.00
N ALA A 66 -8.99 9.69 -1.03
CA ALA A 66 -9.97 8.93 -1.77
C ALA A 66 -10.32 7.58 -1.12
N LEU A 67 -11.50 7.07 -1.48
CA LEU A 67 -11.83 5.64 -1.40
C LEU A 67 -11.20 4.95 -2.61
N VAL A 68 -10.34 3.95 -2.41
CA VAL A 68 -9.61 3.29 -3.49
C VAL A 68 -9.76 1.76 -3.45
N PRO A 69 -9.72 1.06 -4.60
CA PRO A 69 -9.62 -0.39 -4.65
C PRO A 69 -8.46 -0.95 -3.82
N VAL A 70 -8.70 -2.05 -3.13
CA VAL A 70 -7.66 -2.81 -2.44
C VAL A 70 -7.04 -3.79 -3.42
N LEU A 71 -5.82 -3.50 -3.89
CA LEU A 71 -5.07 -4.44 -4.73
C LEU A 71 -4.73 -5.71 -3.93
N PRO A 72 -4.62 -6.89 -4.58
CA PRO A 72 -4.34 -8.14 -3.87
C PRO A 72 -3.08 -8.11 -2.98
N THR A 73 -2.05 -7.37 -3.38
CA THR A 73 -0.85 -7.17 -2.57
C THR A 73 -1.16 -6.39 -1.29
N LEU A 74 -1.95 -5.32 -1.37
CA LEU A 74 -2.36 -4.56 -0.19
C LEU A 74 -3.28 -5.38 0.72
N ASP A 75 -4.23 -6.14 0.16
CA ASP A 75 -5.14 -7.00 0.93
C ASP A 75 -4.38 -7.99 1.82
N ARG A 76 -3.33 -8.66 1.30
CA ARG A 76 -2.48 -9.55 2.09
C ARG A 76 -1.87 -8.85 3.30
N TRP A 77 -1.35 -7.64 3.10
CA TRP A 77 -0.74 -6.85 4.17
C TRP A 77 -1.76 -6.37 5.22
N LEU A 78 -2.93 -5.90 4.78
CA LEU A 78 -4.03 -5.47 5.65
C LEU A 78 -4.55 -6.64 6.49
N ARG A 79 -4.76 -7.82 5.88
CA ARG A 79 -5.20 -9.03 6.61
C ARG A 79 -4.19 -9.49 7.64
N ALA A 80 -2.90 -9.48 7.32
CA ALA A 80 -1.86 -9.84 8.27
C ALA A 80 -1.82 -8.87 9.47
N GLU A 81 -2.03 -7.57 9.23
CA GLU A 81 -2.08 -6.57 10.30
C GLU A 81 -3.34 -6.73 11.13
N TYR A 82 -4.47 -6.98 10.48
CA TYR A 82 -5.74 -7.24 11.15
C TYR A 82 -5.67 -8.47 12.06
N ALA A 83 -5.06 -9.56 11.58
CA ALA A 83 -4.83 -10.76 12.39
C ALA A 83 -3.96 -10.45 13.62
N THR A 84 -2.87 -9.69 13.43
CA THR A 84 -2.01 -9.23 14.53
C THR A 84 -2.80 -8.41 15.55
N PHE A 85 -3.63 -7.48 15.09
CA PHE A 85 -4.47 -6.63 15.92
C PHE A 85 -5.55 -7.41 16.68
N MET A 86 -6.20 -8.38 16.03
CA MET A 86 -7.22 -9.23 16.64
C MET A 86 -6.66 -10.15 17.73
N ASN A 87 -5.41 -10.60 17.57
CA ASN A 87 -4.70 -11.41 18.57
C ASN A 87 -4.31 -10.63 19.84
N LEU A 88 -4.45 -9.30 19.85
CA LEU A 88 -4.26 -8.51 21.06
C LEU A 88 -5.48 -8.63 21.97
N GLU A 89 -5.20 -8.75 23.27
CA GLU A 89 -6.21 -8.56 24.31
C GLU A 89 -6.96 -7.24 24.14
N PRO A 90 -8.28 -7.17 24.40
CA PRO A 90 -9.08 -5.97 24.20
C PRO A 90 -8.48 -4.71 24.85
N ALA A 91 -7.89 -4.84 26.04
CA ALA A 91 -7.25 -3.74 26.76
C ALA A 91 -5.95 -3.22 26.09
N ALA A 92 -5.30 -4.03 25.24
CA ALA A 92 -4.07 -3.66 24.53
C ALA A 92 -4.31 -3.07 23.13
N ARG A 93 -5.54 -3.16 22.61
CA ARG A 93 -5.94 -2.65 21.28
C ARG A 93 -5.91 -1.13 21.13
N PRO A 94 -6.21 -0.31 22.16
CA PRO A 94 -6.16 1.14 22.01
C PRO A 94 -4.83 1.64 21.44
N GLY A 95 -4.91 2.40 20.34
CA GLY A 95 -3.74 2.94 19.63
C GLY A 95 -2.93 1.91 18.83
N ARG A 96 -3.51 0.77 18.44
CA ARG A 96 -2.90 -0.26 17.55
C ARG A 96 -3.61 -0.34 16.19
N GLY A 97 -3.21 -1.31 15.37
CA GLY A 97 -3.80 -1.58 14.05
C GLY A 97 -3.19 -0.79 12.89
N TRP A 98 -2.10 -0.07 13.12
CA TRP A 98 -1.44 0.75 12.09
C TRP A 98 -0.71 -0.14 11.09
N LEU A 99 -0.99 0.00 9.79
CA LEU A 99 -0.28 -0.75 8.76
C LEU A 99 1.21 -0.38 8.74
N VAL A 100 1.50 0.92 8.79
CA VAL A 100 2.85 1.45 8.97
C VAL A 100 3.07 1.70 10.45
N ASN A 101 3.76 0.78 11.12
CA ASN A 101 3.95 0.85 12.56
C ASN A 101 5.39 0.56 12.98
N TYR A 102 5.75 1.01 14.18
CA TYR A 102 6.93 0.57 14.90
C TYR A 102 6.46 -0.12 16.19
N HIS A 103 6.63 -1.45 16.27
CA HIS A 103 6.10 -2.28 17.36
C HIS A 103 4.60 -2.06 17.63
N GLY A 104 3.79 -1.98 16.56
CA GLY A 104 2.35 -1.77 16.62
C GLY A 104 1.90 -0.33 16.91
N ARG A 105 2.83 0.59 17.19
CA ARG A 105 2.55 2.02 17.42
C ARG A 105 2.59 2.82 16.12
N PRO A 106 1.82 3.92 16.02
CA PRO A 106 1.82 4.74 14.81
C PRO A 106 3.18 5.36 14.55
N VAL A 107 3.53 5.45 13.27
CA VAL A 107 4.68 6.22 12.79
C VAL A 107 4.15 7.52 12.18
N GLN A 108 4.77 8.66 12.52
CA GLN A 108 4.34 9.97 12.00
C GLN A 108 4.80 10.21 10.56
N ASP A 109 6.02 9.78 10.24
CA ASP A 109 6.64 9.86 8.93
C ASP A 109 7.74 8.78 8.79
N VAL A 110 8.18 8.54 7.56
CA VAL A 110 9.26 7.59 7.26
C VAL A 110 10.54 8.30 6.81
N ASP A 111 10.67 9.61 7.03
CA ASP A 111 11.71 10.42 6.37
C ASP A 111 13.11 9.94 6.77
N ARG A 112 13.32 9.61 8.05
CA ARG A 112 14.60 9.06 8.52
C ARG A 112 14.92 7.70 7.89
N ALA A 113 13.94 6.79 7.84
CA ALA A 113 14.14 5.45 7.27
C ALA A 113 14.40 5.54 5.75
N TRP A 114 13.70 6.46 5.09
CA TRP A 114 13.86 6.77 3.67
C TRP A 114 15.26 7.33 3.37
N ASP A 115 15.72 8.35 4.09
CA ASP A 115 17.05 8.93 3.91
C ASP A 115 18.17 7.92 4.18
N THR A 116 17.97 7.04 5.16
CA THR A 116 18.88 5.93 5.45
C THR A 116 18.94 4.94 4.28
N MET A 117 17.78 4.58 3.71
CA MET A 117 17.72 3.75 2.51
C MET A 117 18.44 4.40 1.34
N LEU A 118 18.19 5.69 1.05
CA LEU A 118 18.86 6.39 -0.04
C LEU A 118 20.37 6.43 0.16
N THR A 119 20.84 6.70 1.39
CA THR A 119 22.27 6.68 1.72
C THR A 119 22.88 5.29 1.49
N THR A 120 22.19 4.24 1.91
CA THR A 120 22.66 2.85 1.75
C THR A 120 22.71 2.42 0.29
N LEU A 121 21.77 2.92 -0.53
CA LEU A 121 21.68 2.61 -1.95
C LEU A 121 22.48 3.58 -2.82
N GLU A 122 23.31 4.45 -2.20
CA GLU A 122 24.12 5.45 -2.90
C GLU A 122 23.29 6.34 -3.84
N MET A 123 22.04 6.58 -3.47
CA MET A 123 21.11 7.42 -4.23
C MET A 123 21.21 8.88 -3.80
N PRO A 124 20.90 9.83 -4.69
CA PRO A 124 20.88 11.24 -4.32
C PRO A 124 19.86 11.51 -3.22
N LYS A 125 20.14 12.54 -2.41
CA LYS A 125 19.29 13.00 -1.32
C LYS A 125 18.89 14.46 -1.55
N GLY A 126 17.95 14.93 -0.73
CA GLY A 126 17.50 16.31 -0.74
C GLY A 126 16.00 16.42 -1.00
N ARG A 127 15.52 17.65 -1.17
CA ARG A 127 14.09 17.98 -1.20
C ARG A 127 13.31 17.23 -2.29
N GLU A 128 13.95 16.98 -3.43
CA GLU A 128 13.39 16.28 -4.59
C GLU A 128 13.35 14.76 -4.40
N TRP A 129 14.20 14.23 -3.53
CA TRP A 129 14.37 12.79 -3.27
C TRP A 129 13.62 12.36 -2.01
N ARG A 130 12.57 13.07 -1.59
CA ARG A 130 11.73 12.65 -0.44
C ARG A 130 10.75 11.55 -0.83
N SER A 131 10.14 10.90 0.16
CA SER A 131 9.16 9.81 -0.02
C SER A 131 8.01 10.14 -1.00
N TYR A 132 7.63 11.41 -1.11
CA TYR A 132 6.64 11.90 -2.07
C TYR A 132 7.05 11.70 -3.55
N LEU A 133 8.35 11.58 -3.85
CA LEU A 133 8.85 11.22 -5.19
C LEU A 133 8.23 9.92 -5.69
N LEU A 134 8.04 8.92 -4.79
CA LEU A 134 7.46 7.63 -5.15
C LEU A 134 6.07 7.77 -5.76
N GLN A 135 5.22 8.62 -5.17
CA GLN A 135 3.88 8.89 -5.67
C GLN A 135 3.92 9.49 -7.08
N HIS A 136 4.81 10.48 -7.30
CA HIS A 136 4.95 11.11 -8.61
C HIS A 136 5.47 10.16 -9.68
N SER A 137 6.52 9.39 -9.38
CA SER A 137 7.07 8.42 -10.32
C SER A 137 6.04 7.35 -10.68
N LEU A 138 5.27 6.85 -9.71
CA LEU A 138 4.21 5.87 -9.97
C LEU A 138 3.07 6.45 -10.79
N ALA A 139 2.65 7.70 -10.54
CA ALA A 139 1.65 8.38 -11.35
C ALA A 139 2.10 8.49 -12.82
N THR A 140 3.35 8.88 -13.06
CA THR A 140 3.93 8.92 -14.41
C THR A 140 3.97 7.54 -15.06
N LEU A 141 4.46 6.51 -14.33
CA LEU A 141 4.51 5.14 -14.84
C LEU A 141 3.11 4.60 -15.16
N ALA A 142 2.12 4.91 -14.34
CA ALA A 142 0.75 4.50 -14.57
C ALA A 142 0.15 5.18 -15.81
N ARG A 143 0.39 6.49 -16.02
CA ARG A 143 -0.03 7.19 -17.25
C ARG A 143 0.60 6.58 -18.49
N ASN A 144 1.90 6.25 -18.42
CA ASN A 144 2.61 5.61 -19.52
C ASN A 144 2.10 4.18 -19.81
N ARG A 145 1.38 3.56 -18.87
CA ARG A 145 0.71 2.26 -19.00
C ARG A 145 -0.78 2.37 -19.31
N GLY A 146 -1.25 3.55 -19.68
CA GLY A 146 -2.62 3.76 -20.15
C GLY A 146 -3.66 4.08 -19.08
N ALA A 147 -3.27 4.31 -17.81
CA ALA A 147 -4.20 4.81 -16.81
C ALA A 147 -4.78 6.14 -17.29
N THR A 148 -6.11 6.29 -17.39
CA THR A 148 -6.73 7.52 -17.87
C THR A 148 -6.47 8.68 -16.91
N LYS A 149 -6.56 9.91 -17.40
CA LYS A 149 -6.44 11.10 -16.53
C LYS A 149 -7.47 11.04 -15.39
N TRP A 150 -8.70 10.66 -15.74
CA TRP A 150 -9.81 10.50 -14.81
C TRP A 150 -9.50 9.53 -13.68
N ASP A 151 -9.15 8.28 -14.02
CA ASP A 151 -8.89 7.25 -13.02
C ASP A 151 -7.72 7.65 -12.12
N LEU A 152 -6.67 8.24 -12.69
CA LEU A 152 -5.51 8.67 -11.91
C LEU A 152 -5.86 9.81 -10.95
N GLU A 153 -6.54 10.85 -11.41
CA GLU A 153 -6.91 12.00 -10.58
C GLU A 153 -7.91 11.59 -9.49
N GLY A 154 -8.90 10.75 -9.81
CA GLY A 154 -9.84 10.19 -8.83
C GLY A 154 -9.16 9.32 -7.79
N PHE A 155 -8.28 8.40 -8.22
CA PHE A 155 -7.53 7.51 -7.32
C PHE A 155 -6.58 8.28 -6.39
N MET A 156 -6.00 9.39 -6.85
CA MET A 156 -5.15 10.26 -6.05
C MET A 156 -5.92 11.26 -5.17
N GLY A 157 -7.26 11.34 -5.30
CA GLY A 157 -8.09 12.31 -4.60
C GLY A 157 -7.87 13.75 -5.08
N HIS A 158 -7.69 13.95 -6.38
CA HIS A 158 -7.46 15.26 -7.01
C HIS A 158 -8.68 15.81 -7.76
N SER A 159 -9.69 15.00 -8.09
CA SER A 159 -10.89 15.49 -8.79
C SER A 159 -11.93 16.08 -7.83
N ASP A 160 -12.46 17.25 -8.19
CA ASP A 160 -13.64 17.84 -7.56
C ASP A 160 -14.88 17.23 -8.20
N GLY A 161 -15.50 16.28 -7.50
CA GLY A 161 -16.68 15.56 -7.94
C GLY A 161 -17.80 16.44 -8.50
N SER A 162 -18.07 16.41 -9.81
CA SER A 162 -19.41 16.75 -10.33
C SER A 162 -20.44 15.75 -9.78
N GLN A 163 -21.72 16.11 -9.70
CA GLN A 163 -22.74 15.27 -9.02
C GLN A 163 -22.88 13.84 -9.59
N THR A 164 -22.50 13.63 -10.84
CA THR A 164 -22.48 12.31 -11.51
C THR A 164 -21.29 11.43 -11.13
N GLU A 165 -20.26 11.99 -10.50
CA GLU A 165 -19.03 11.27 -10.11
C GLU A 165 -19.22 10.36 -8.90
N VAL A 166 -20.29 10.58 -8.12
CA VAL A 166 -20.63 9.78 -6.93
C VAL A 166 -20.81 8.30 -7.28
N TYR A 167 -21.28 7.99 -8.49
CA TYR A 167 -21.53 6.61 -8.94
C TYR A 167 -20.26 5.83 -9.33
N ALA A 168 -19.12 6.50 -9.51
CA ALA A 168 -17.85 5.87 -9.91
C ALA A 168 -16.78 5.91 -8.80
N ILE A 169 -17.13 6.40 -7.61
CA ILE A 169 -16.19 6.49 -6.48
C ILE A 169 -15.72 5.09 -6.09
N GLY A 170 -14.42 4.85 -6.20
CA GLY A 170 -13.80 3.57 -5.88
C GLY A 170 -13.69 2.60 -7.07
N GLU A 171 -14.15 2.97 -8.27
CA GLU A 171 -13.96 2.19 -9.49
C GLU A 171 -12.97 2.89 -10.43
N PHE A 172 -11.73 2.41 -10.47
CA PHE A 172 -10.67 3.00 -11.27
C PHE A 172 -9.94 1.93 -12.11
N PRO A 173 -10.59 1.37 -13.15
CA PRO A 173 -10.13 0.16 -13.82
C PRO A 173 -8.78 0.33 -14.55
N SER A 174 -8.53 1.48 -15.17
CA SER A 174 -7.30 1.71 -15.95
C SER A 174 -6.08 1.91 -15.04
N ILE A 175 -6.23 2.60 -13.91
CA ILE A 175 -5.15 2.72 -12.91
C ILE A 175 -4.91 1.38 -12.20
N VAL A 176 -5.96 0.63 -11.84
CA VAL A 176 -5.81 -0.72 -11.26
C VAL A 176 -5.05 -1.64 -12.21
N THR A 177 -5.37 -1.60 -13.50
CA THR A 177 -4.65 -2.36 -14.54
C THR A 177 -3.18 -1.95 -14.60
N ALA A 178 -2.89 -0.64 -14.64
CA ALA A 178 -1.54 -0.12 -14.70
C ALA A 178 -0.71 -0.51 -13.45
N LEU A 179 -1.27 -0.35 -12.25
CA LEU A 179 -0.61 -0.71 -10.98
C LEU A 179 -0.40 -2.22 -10.86
N THR A 180 -1.36 -3.02 -11.31
CA THR A 180 -1.20 -4.49 -11.35
C THR A 180 -0.02 -4.88 -12.24
N GLY A 181 0.11 -4.26 -13.40
CA GLY A 181 1.29 -4.44 -14.25
C GLY A 181 2.59 -3.98 -13.58
N ILE A 182 2.58 -2.84 -12.87
CA ILE A 182 3.78 -2.32 -12.17
C ILE A 182 4.20 -3.28 -11.07
N LEU A 183 3.25 -3.77 -10.27
CA LEU A 183 3.48 -4.78 -9.25
C LEU A 183 4.07 -6.06 -9.87
N ALA A 184 3.54 -6.52 -11.01
CA ALA A 184 4.07 -7.71 -11.68
C ALA A 184 5.54 -7.53 -12.12
N ASP A 185 5.93 -6.34 -12.59
CA ASP A 185 7.31 -6.07 -12.96
C ASP A 185 8.22 -5.92 -11.73
N LEU A 186 7.72 -5.31 -10.66
CA LEU A 186 8.44 -5.23 -9.39
C LEU A 186 8.68 -6.62 -8.79
N GLU A 187 7.74 -7.55 -8.91
CA GLU A 187 7.92 -8.94 -8.49
C GLU A 187 9.04 -9.62 -9.29
N LYS A 188 9.13 -9.37 -10.61
CA LYS A 188 10.21 -9.92 -11.43
C LYS A 188 11.57 -9.33 -11.07
N LEU A 189 11.63 -8.02 -10.79
CA LEU A 189 12.87 -7.31 -10.48
C LEU A 189 13.36 -7.55 -9.05
N ALA A 190 12.44 -7.78 -8.11
CA ALA A 190 12.75 -8.03 -6.71
C ALA A 190 11.85 -9.15 -6.14
N PRO A 191 12.06 -10.41 -6.55
CA PRO A 191 11.21 -11.52 -6.15
C PRO A 191 11.07 -11.66 -4.63
N GLY A 192 9.84 -11.80 -4.15
CA GLY A 192 9.55 -11.91 -2.72
C GLY A 192 9.52 -10.59 -1.96
N ALA A 193 10.06 -9.50 -2.51
CA ALA A 193 10.20 -8.23 -1.79
C ALA A 193 8.86 -7.52 -1.54
N MET A 194 7.75 -8.01 -2.11
CA MET A 194 6.41 -7.50 -1.85
C MET A 194 5.62 -8.28 -0.80
N HIS A 195 6.17 -9.38 -0.29
CA HIS A 195 5.56 -10.20 0.75
C HIS A 195 5.94 -9.69 2.15
N ARG A 196 5.04 -9.83 3.13
CA ARG A 196 5.29 -9.33 4.49
C ARG A 196 6.29 -10.20 5.26
N SER A 197 6.34 -11.49 4.94
CA SER A 197 7.29 -12.45 5.50
C SER A 197 7.76 -13.43 4.43
N ARG A 198 8.96 -14.00 4.59
CA ARG A 198 9.51 -14.99 3.64
C ARG A 198 8.65 -16.26 3.53
N THR A 199 7.93 -16.62 4.59
CA THR A 199 7.00 -17.76 4.61
C THR A 199 5.81 -17.60 3.66
N GLU A 200 5.39 -16.36 3.38
CA GLU A 200 4.36 -16.10 2.36
C GLU A 200 4.85 -16.36 0.93
N GLN A 201 6.16 -16.21 0.69
CA GLN A 201 6.80 -16.49 -0.61
C GLN A 201 6.81 -18.00 -0.90
N GLU A 202 7.11 -18.83 0.11
CA GLU A 202 7.06 -20.30 0.01
C GLU A 202 5.63 -20.81 -0.23
N ASN A 203 4.64 -20.23 0.45
CA ASN A 203 3.23 -20.58 0.26
C ASN A 203 2.66 -20.12 -1.10
N ALA A 204 3.07 -18.95 -1.61
CA ALA A 204 2.67 -18.48 -2.94
C ALA A 204 3.31 -19.29 -4.08
N ALA A 205 4.59 -19.69 -3.92
CA ALA A 205 5.27 -20.60 -4.84
C ALA A 205 4.65 -22.02 -4.83
N ALA A 206 4.24 -22.51 -3.65
CA ALA A 206 3.52 -23.77 -3.52
C ALA A 206 2.15 -23.74 -4.22
N GLN A 207 1.39 -22.64 -4.10
CA GLN A 207 0.10 -22.50 -4.77
C GLN A 207 0.20 -22.41 -6.30
N THR A 208 1.26 -21.79 -6.84
CA THR A 208 1.51 -21.75 -8.29
C THR A 208 2.07 -23.05 -8.86
N GLY A 209 2.74 -23.87 -8.04
CA GLY A 209 3.23 -25.21 -8.41
C GLY A 209 2.14 -26.28 -8.51
N VAL A 210 1.04 -26.15 -7.75
CA VAL A 210 -0.06 -27.14 -7.73
C VAL A 210 -0.93 -27.09 -9.00
N THR A 211 -1.00 -25.96 -9.70
CA THR A 211 -1.87 -25.80 -10.88
C THR A 211 -1.34 -26.50 -12.15
N LYS A 212 -0.10 -27.01 -12.16
CA LYS A 212 0.47 -27.69 -13.34
C LYS A 212 0.25 -29.21 -13.40
N CYS A 213 -0.39 -29.83 -12.41
CA CYS A 213 -0.54 -31.30 -12.34
C CYS A 213 -1.99 -31.76 -12.30
N LYS A 214 -2.87 -31.26 -13.17
CA LYS A 214 -4.13 -31.96 -13.53
C LYS A 214 -4.56 -31.63 -14.95
N LEU A 215 -3.95 -32.31 -15.93
CA LEU A 215 -4.61 -32.69 -17.19
C LEU A 215 -3.79 -33.82 -17.80
N ASN A 216 -4.24 -35.06 -17.58
CA ASN A 216 -4.06 -36.24 -18.44
C ASN A 216 -4.53 -37.47 -17.66
N GLN A 217 -5.81 -37.78 -17.80
CA GLN A 217 -6.38 -39.12 -17.97
C GLN A 217 -7.89 -38.99 -18.19
#